data_AF-A0A941X072-F1
#
_entry.id   AF-A0A941X072-F1
#
_cell.length_a   1.000
_cell.length_b   1.000
_cell.length_c   1.000
_cell.angle_alpha   90.00
_cell.angle_beta   90.00
_cell.angle_gamma   90.00
#
_symmetry.space_group_name_H-M   'P 1'
#
loop_
_entity.id
_entity.type
_entity.pdbx_description
1 polymer ?
#
loop_
_entity_poly.entity_id
_entity_poly.type
_entity_poly.pdbx_seq_one_letter_code
_entity_poly.pdbx_strand_id
1 'polypeptide(L)'
;HLNNCILNNLDALTSLDLTGLEVDALQITGKNALTLKGSKTLNTNLTINGIPGISFSGIEEVQNVSVSNMPATITGRVEYNFPGLKKIGTLSVSQAYGASLGVLRFPDLTEISGKLTLSEGFGQKVQPTEFPVLRIVNNMTYTGVCDALRFPALEEVTGELNIKTSYVNGSLVSMLQEIYTPVLKKVGILVLTTYSKNQDSWCNNVLTNLDCFRALENVGVINIEYQLGLVSFKGLEKAIGGLTDDTSWVVGHNAYNPTFEQAKNGELERN
;
A
#
# COMPACT_ATOMS: atom_id res chain seq x y z
N HIS A 1 -14.97 -25.17 16.39
CA HIS A 1 -15.15 -23.73 16.18
C HIS A 1 -14.76 -22.89 17.41
N LEU A 2 -13.83 -21.93 17.24
CA LEU A 2 -13.38 -20.96 18.26
C LEU A 2 -13.57 -19.53 17.74
N ASN A 3 -14.07 -18.62 18.57
CA ASN A 3 -14.23 -17.21 18.14
C ASN A 3 -12.88 -16.47 18.10
N ASN A 4 -11.98 -16.76 19.04
CA ASN A 4 -10.67 -16.12 19.12
C ASN A 4 -9.63 -17.11 19.68
N CYS A 5 -8.45 -17.13 19.08
CA CYS A 5 -7.30 -17.92 19.51
C CYS A 5 -6.06 -17.02 19.52
N ILE A 6 -5.34 -17.01 20.63
CA ILE A 6 -4.11 -16.23 20.77
C ILE A 6 -2.99 -17.19 21.13
N LEU A 7 -1.99 -17.26 20.26
CA LEU A 7 -0.79 -18.06 20.43
C LEU A 7 0.41 -17.13 20.64
N ASN A 8 0.98 -17.16 21.83
CA ASN A 8 2.08 -16.28 22.23
C ASN A 8 3.36 -17.07 22.52
N ASN A 9 4.50 -16.39 22.41
CA ASN A 9 5.82 -16.93 22.74
C ASN A 9 6.15 -18.22 21.97
N LEU A 10 5.80 -18.27 20.69
CA LEU A 10 6.07 -19.43 19.83
C LEU A 10 7.55 -19.55 19.40
N ASP A 11 8.49 -19.03 20.20
CA ASP A 11 9.90 -18.88 19.84
C ASP A 11 10.58 -20.24 19.57
N ALA A 12 10.09 -21.32 20.18
CA ALA A 12 10.61 -22.67 19.96
C ALA A 12 9.97 -23.40 18.76
N LEU A 13 8.89 -22.87 18.20
CA LEU A 13 8.19 -23.52 17.08
C LEU A 13 8.77 -23.07 15.74
N THR A 14 9.03 -24.05 14.88
CA THR A 14 9.42 -23.82 13.47
C THR A 14 8.24 -23.97 12.52
N SER A 15 7.20 -24.71 12.94
CA SER A 15 5.96 -24.85 12.18
C SER A 15 4.75 -25.03 13.08
N LEU A 16 3.60 -24.57 12.59
CA LEU A 16 2.28 -24.75 13.19
C LEU A 16 1.31 -25.22 12.11
N ASP A 17 0.65 -26.35 12.35
CA ASP A 17 -0.37 -26.89 11.45
C ASP A 17 -1.77 -26.49 11.93
N LEU A 18 -2.49 -25.77 11.07
CA LEU A 18 -3.83 -25.25 11.30
C LEU A 18 -4.90 -26.14 10.64
N THR A 19 -4.53 -27.31 10.10
CA THR A 19 -5.49 -28.22 9.46
C THR A 19 -6.59 -28.64 10.44
N GLY A 20 -7.84 -28.43 10.05
CA GLY A 20 -9.01 -28.72 10.90
C GLY A 20 -9.29 -27.68 12.00
N LEU A 21 -8.47 -26.63 12.12
CA LEU A 21 -8.73 -25.52 13.03
C LEU A 21 -9.80 -24.60 12.42
N GLU A 22 -10.95 -24.53 13.08
CA GLU A 22 -12.01 -23.57 12.76
C GLU A 22 -11.95 -22.42 13.76
N VAL A 23 -11.43 -21.27 13.32
CA VAL A 23 -11.29 -20.08 14.16
C VAL A 23 -11.59 -18.79 13.40
N ASP A 24 -12.37 -17.88 13.99
CA ASP A 24 -12.69 -16.59 13.35
C ASP A 24 -11.50 -15.61 13.42
N ALA A 25 -10.78 -15.58 14.53
CA ALA A 25 -9.60 -14.74 14.73
C ALA A 25 -8.43 -15.52 15.35
N LEU A 26 -7.27 -15.48 14.69
CA LEU A 26 -6.03 -16.09 15.15
C LEU A 26 -4.95 -15.02 15.27
N GLN A 27 -4.46 -14.80 16.48
CA GLN A 27 -3.29 -13.98 16.72
C GLN A 27 -2.08 -14.83 17.02
N ILE A 28 -0.97 -14.55 16.34
CA ILE A 28 0.30 -15.23 16.53
C ILE A 28 1.37 -14.21 16.88
N THR A 29 2.02 -14.42 18.03
CA THR A 29 3.13 -13.61 18.53
C THR A 29 4.35 -14.48 18.77
N GLY A 30 5.51 -14.06 18.30
CA GLY A 30 6.78 -14.77 18.47
C GLY A 30 7.96 -13.96 17.95
N LYS A 31 9.18 -14.44 18.19
CA LYS A 31 10.44 -13.76 17.82
C LYS A 31 11.19 -14.43 16.67
N ASN A 32 10.79 -15.64 16.29
CA ASN A 32 11.42 -16.44 15.24
C ASN A 32 10.46 -16.66 14.08
N ALA A 33 11.00 -16.81 12.87
CA ALA A 33 10.20 -17.11 11.68
C ALA A 33 9.43 -18.44 11.85
N LEU A 34 8.23 -18.50 11.29
CA LEU A 34 7.32 -19.64 11.48
C LEU A 34 6.79 -20.14 10.13
N THR A 35 6.60 -21.45 10.00
CA THR A 35 5.83 -22.03 8.88
C THR A 35 4.40 -22.31 9.32
N LEU A 36 3.41 -21.71 8.67
CA LEU A 36 2.01 -22.07 8.84
C LEU A 36 1.61 -23.10 7.78
N LYS A 37 1.10 -24.24 8.24
CA LYS A 37 0.54 -25.30 7.40
C LYS A 37 -0.98 -25.31 7.53
N GLY A 38 -1.66 -25.71 6.48
CA GLY A 38 -3.12 -25.84 6.50
C GLY A 38 -3.70 -26.11 5.12
N SER A 39 -5.03 -26.09 5.07
CA SER A 39 -5.80 -26.15 3.83
C SER A 39 -5.53 -24.96 2.92
N LYS A 40 -5.83 -25.11 1.62
CA LYS A 40 -5.67 -24.05 0.60
C LYS A 40 -6.21 -22.69 1.02
N THR A 41 -7.40 -22.67 1.60
CA THR A 41 -8.06 -21.45 2.06
C THR A 41 -8.15 -21.47 3.58
N LEU A 42 -7.72 -20.37 4.20
CA LEU A 42 -7.83 -20.11 5.62
C LEU A 42 -8.83 -18.96 5.84
N ASN A 43 -10.05 -19.31 6.26
CA ASN A 43 -11.13 -18.38 6.55
C ASN A 43 -11.02 -17.84 7.98
N THR A 44 -9.98 -17.04 8.22
CA THR A 44 -9.64 -16.49 9.54
C THR A 44 -9.11 -15.07 9.41
N ASN A 45 -9.34 -14.26 10.44
CA ASN A 45 -8.62 -13.02 10.68
C ASN A 45 -7.26 -13.33 11.32
N LEU A 46 -6.20 -13.39 10.50
CA LEU A 46 -4.86 -13.69 10.95
C LEU A 46 -4.12 -12.41 11.36
N THR A 47 -3.73 -12.32 12.62
CA THR A 47 -2.86 -11.24 13.13
C THR A 47 -1.47 -11.80 13.41
N ILE A 48 -0.47 -11.20 12.76
CA ILE A 48 0.94 -11.53 12.89
C ILE A 48 1.63 -10.37 13.59
N ASN A 49 2.15 -10.63 14.79
CA ASN A 49 2.70 -9.61 15.67
C ASN A 49 4.13 -9.99 16.09
N GLY A 50 5.13 -9.20 15.71
CA GLY A 50 6.52 -9.42 16.13
C GLY A 50 7.28 -10.55 15.42
N ILE A 51 6.63 -11.33 14.56
CA ILE A 51 7.24 -12.49 13.91
C ILE A 51 8.03 -12.08 12.66
N PRO A 52 9.34 -12.39 12.56
CA PRO A 52 10.19 -12.02 11.43
C PRO A 52 9.95 -12.92 10.19
N GLY A 53 8.73 -12.87 9.64
CA GLY A 53 8.31 -13.61 8.45
C GLY A 53 7.52 -14.90 8.76
N ILE A 54 6.57 -15.21 7.88
CA ILE A 54 5.77 -16.45 7.93
C ILE A 54 5.76 -17.11 6.56
N SER A 55 6.23 -18.36 6.49
CA SER A 55 6.06 -19.17 5.28
C SER A 55 4.74 -19.91 5.32
N PHE A 56 3.94 -19.80 4.25
CA PHE A 56 2.68 -20.51 4.13
C PHE A 56 2.90 -21.78 3.29
N SER A 57 2.56 -22.93 3.85
CA SER A 57 2.72 -24.24 3.23
C SER A 57 1.35 -24.91 3.09
N GLY A 58 0.84 -24.99 1.88
CA GLY A 58 -0.50 -25.50 1.58
C GLY A 58 -1.60 -24.43 1.67
N ILE A 59 -1.42 -23.39 2.48
CA ILE A 59 -2.31 -22.21 2.53
C ILE A 59 -1.90 -21.23 1.42
N GLU A 60 -2.82 -20.93 0.51
CA GLU A 60 -2.61 -19.97 -0.59
C GLU A 60 -3.54 -18.75 -0.48
N GLU A 61 -4.62 -18.85 0.27
CA GLU A 61 -5.67 -17.84 0.38
C GLU A 61 -6.03 -17.58 1.83
N VAL A 62 -6.02 -16.32 2.27
CA VAL A 62 -6.40 -15.93 3.64
C VAL A 62 -7.42 -14.80 3.61
N GLN A 63 -8.46 -14.87 4.45
CA GLN A 63 -9.51 -13.85 4.46
C GLN A 63 -8.97 -12.48 4.86
N ASN A 64 -8.34 -12.35 6.03
CA ASN A 64 -7.76 -11.08 6.47
C ASN A 64 -6.40 -11.31 7.13
N VAL A 65 -5.42 -10.47 6.80
CA VAL A 65 -4.08 -10.51 7.37
C VAL A 65 -3.72 -9.14 7.92
N SER A 66 -3.28 -9.10 9.17
CA SER A 66 -2.70 -7.91 9.82
C SER A 66 -1.27 -8.21 10.23
N VAL A 67 -0.31 -7.41 9.77
CA VAL A 67 1.11 -7.53 10.11
C VAL A 67 1.56 -6.28 10.83
N SER A 68 2.12 -6.45 12.03
CA SER A 68 2.54 -5.32 12.87
C SER A 68 3.71 -5.66 13.80
N ASN A 69 4.36 -4.62 14.32
CA ASN A 69 5.44 -4.69 15.30
C ASN A 69 6.61 -5.60 14.87
N MET A 70 6.91 -5.64 13.57
CA MET A 70 8.07 -6.37 13.08
C MET A 70 9.34 -5.91 13.80
N PRO A 71 10.30 -6.82 14.09
CA PRO A 71 11.55 -6.44 14.73
C PRO A 71 12.25 -5.32 13.94
N ALA A 72 12.71 -4.27 14.62
CA ALA A 72 13.48 -3.22 13.97
C ALA A 72 14.94 -3.68 13.81
N THR A 73 15.51 -3.45 12.63
CA THR A 73 16.94 -3.67 12.36
C THR A 73 17.58 -2.38 11.87
N ILE A 74 18.74 -2.02 12.41
CA ILE A 74 19.48 -0.80 12.06
C ILE A 74 20.88 -1.07 11.53
N THR A 75 21.36 -2.31 11.62
CA THR A 75 22.74 -2.70 11.26
C THR A 75 22.85 -3.38 9.89
N GLY A 76 21.73 -3.58 9.20
CA GLY A 76 21.70 -4.16 7.85
C GLY A 76 20.27 -4.45 7.38
N ARG A 77 20.11 -4.58 6.06
CA ARG A 77 18.84 -4.99 5.44
C ARG A 77 18.49 -6.42 5.89
N VAL A 78 17.28 -6.61 6.40
CA VAL A 78 16.73 -7.93 6.76
C VAL A 78 15.40 -8.10 6.05
N GLU A 79 15.15 -9.26 5.46
CA GLU A 79 13.89 -9.54 4.76
C GLU A 79 12.94 -10.36 5.65
N TYR A 80 11.74 -9.85 5.84
CA TYR A 80 10.62 -10.53 6.49
C TYR A 80 9.67 -11.02 5.41
N ASN A 81 9.89 -12.27 4.99
CA ASN A 81 9.21 -12.87 3.84
C ASN A 81 7.90 -13.55 4.26
N PHE A 82 6.88 -13.40 3.40
CA PHE A 82 5.57 -14.04 3.51
C PHE A 82 5.25 -14.92 2.28
N PRO A 83 6.08 -15.95 1.96
CA PRO A 83 5.93 -16.75 0.75
C PRO A 83 4.76 -17.74 0.85
N GLY A 84 4.28 -18.20 -0.31
CA GLY A 84 3.19 -19.17 -0.46
C GLY A 84 1.79 -18.55 -0.51
N LEU A 85 1.62 -17.33 0.01
CA LEU A 85 0.33 -16.64 0.06
C LEU A 85 0.06 -15.91 -1.26
N LYS A 86 -0.96 -16.38 -2.00
CA LYS A 86 -1.29 -15.90 -3.36
C LYS A 86 -2.43 -14.90 -3.39
N LYS A 87 -3.41 -15.04 -2.50
CA LYS A 87 -4.57 -14.14 -2.40
C LYS A 87 -4.90 -13.79 -0.97
N ILE A 88 -5.32 -12.54 -0.75
CA ILE A 88 -5.80 -12.08 0.55
C ILE A 88 -7.12 -11.32 0.34
N GLY A 89 -8.08 -11.45 1.26
CA GLY A 89 -9.23 -10.54 1.28
C GLY A 89 -8.79 -9.12 1.67
N THR A 90 -8.36 -8.91 2.92
CA THR A 90 -7.83 -7.62 3.38
C THR A 90 -6.42 -7.77 3.95
N LEU A 91 -5.51 -6.87 3.58
CA LEU A 91 -4.16 -6.80 4.15
C LEU A 91 -3.95 -5.44 4.83
N SER A 92 -3.54 -5.47 6.10
CA SER A 92 -3.08 -4.30 6.84
C SER A 92 -1.64 -4.50 7.26
N VAL A 93 -0.75 -3.58 6.86
CA VAL A 93 0.66 -3.56 7.29
C VAL A 93 0.91 -2.29 8.06
N SER A 94 1.44 -2.43 9.28
CA SER A 94 1.86 -1.32 10.12
C SER A 94 3.32 -1.48 10.53
N GLN A 95 4.18 -0.57 10.07
CA GLN A 95 5.59 -0.52 10.45
C GLN A 95 5.81 0.49 11.58
N ALA A 96 6.74 0.20 12.49
CA ALA A 96 6.92 0.87 13.79
C ALA A 96 7.33 2.36 13.70
N TYR A 97 7.41 3.01 14.88
CA TYR A 97 7.82 4.41 15.06
C TYR A 97 9.34 4.68 14.90
N GLY A 98 10.14 3.63 14.73
CA GLY A 98 11.60 3.71 14.67
C GLY A 98 12.15 3.45 13.26
N ALA A 99 13.34 3.99 12.98
CA ALA A 99 14.05 3.68 11.75
C ALA A 99 14.29 2.16 11.65
N SER A 100 13.98 1.58 10.50
CA SER A 100 14.18 0.15 10.26
C SER A 100 14.64 -0.09 8.83
N LEU A 101 15.65 -0.96 8.70
CA LEU A 101 16.12 -1.53 7.45
C LEU A 101 15.44 -2.87 7.14
N GLY A 102 14.48 -3.28 7.96
CA GLY A 102 13.66 -4.47 7.73
C GLY A 102 12.72 -4.24 6.57
N VAL A 103 12.64 -5.21 5.65
CA VAL A 103 11.80 -5.16 4.45
C VAL A 103 10.77 -6.26 4.55
N LEU A 104 9.49 -5.89 4.63
CA LEU A 104 8.41 -6.86 4.50
C LEU A 104 8.23 -7.19 3.01
N ARG A 105 8.12 -8.46 2.67
CA ARG A 105 7.94 -8.90 1.27
C ARG A 105 6.85 -9.96 1.17
N PHE A 106 5.91 -9.73 0.27
CA PHE A 106 4.88 -10.69 -0.13
C PHE A 106 5.18 -11.18 -1.56
N PRO A 107 6.10 -12.15 -1.73
CA PRO A 107 6.69 -12.47 -3.04
C PRO A 107 5.71 -13.13 -4.02
N ASP A 108 4.70 -13.84 -3.51
CA ASP A 108 3.76 -14.64 -4.30
C ASP A 108 2.35 -14.04 -4.35
N LEU A 109 2.13 -12.91 -3.67
CA LEU A 109 0.81 -12.30 -3.53
C LEU A 109 0.40 -11.61 -4.82
N THR A 110 -0.63 -12.13 -5.47
CA THR A 110 -1.10 -11.67 -6.78
C THR A 110 -2.37 -10.83 -6.72
N GLU A 111 -3.18 -11.01 -5.66
CA GLU A 111 -4.51 -10.40 -5.55
C GLU A 111 -4.86 -10.04 -4.11
N ILE A 112 -5.39 -8.83 -3.93
CA ILE A 112 -6.08 -8.39 -2.71
C ILE A 112 -7.51 -7.99 -3.07
N SER A 113 -8.49 -8.86 -2.79
CA SER A 113 -9.88 -8.67 -3.25
C SER A 113 -10.66 -7.60 -2.47
N GLY A 114 -10.14 -7.22 -1.31
CA GLY A 114 -10.65 -6.16 -0.44
C GLY A 114 -9.66 -5.01 -0.34
N LYS A 115 -9.27 -4.63 0.89
CA LYS A 115 -8.45 -3.43 1.12
C LYS A 115 -7.00 -3.78 1.44
N LEU A 116 -6.07 -3.08 0.79
CA LEU A 116 -4.67 -2.97 1.20
C LEU A 116 -4.48 -1.66 1.97
N THR A 117 -4.04 -1.76 3.22
CA THR A 117 -3.67 -0.60 4.05
C THR A 117 -2.20 -0.67 4.40
N LEU A 118 -1.44 0.34 3.98
CA LEU A 118 -0.02 0.47 4.28
C LEU A 118 0.18 1.71 5.16
N SER A 119 0.59 1.45 6.40
CA SER A 119 0.93 2.45 7.41
C SER A 119 2.42 2.34 7.73
N GLU A 120 3.26 3.05 6.97
CA GLU A 120 4.69 2.73 6.90
C GLU A 120 5.59 3.82 7.49
N GLY A 121 5.99 3.58 8.74
CA GLY A 121 6.90 4.44 9.49
C GLY A 121 6.16 5.64 10.11
N PHE A 122 6.36 5.80 11.41
CA PHE A 122 5.75 6.89 12.19
C PHE A 122 6.85 7.71 12.86
N GLY A 123 7.38 8.69 12.15
CA GLY A 123 8.41 9.60 12.68
C GLY A 123 9.84 9.28 12.25
N GLN A 124 10.11 8.13 11.61
CA GLN A 124 11.42 7.78 11.06
C GLN A 124 11.26 6.92 9.80
N LYS A 125 12.16 7.09 8.83
CA LYS A 125 12.11 6.35 7.55
C LYS A 125 12.21 4.84 7.77
N VAL A 126 11.38 4.10 7.04
CA VAL A 126 11.39 2.64 6.95
C VAL A 126 11.56 2.23 5.49
N GLN A 127 11.89 0.96 5.26
CA GLN A 127 11.82 0.40 3.92
C GLN A 127 10.37 0.11 3.54
N PRO A 128 9.94 0.41 2.30
CA PRO A 128 8.59 0.12 1.86
C PRO A 128 8.35 -1.39 1.80
N THR A 129 7.13 -1.82 2.09
CA THR A 129 6.70 -3.20 1.87
C THR A 129 6.73 -3.52 0.38
N GLU A 130 7.30 -4.67 0.02
CA GLU A 130 7.49 -5.06 -1.37
C GLU A 130 6.43 -6.07 -1.83
N PHE A 131 5.80 -5.76 -2.97
CA PHE A 131 4.81 -6.59 -3.65
C PHE A 131 5.24 -6.87 -5.10
N PRO A 132 6.15 -7.83 -5.35
CA PRO A 132 6.75 -8.01 -6.67
C PRO A 132 5.77 -8.43 -7.77
N VAL A 133 4.72 -9.18 -7.41
CA VAL A 133 3.78 -9.80 -8.37
C VAL A 133 2.31 -9.46 -8.10
N LEU A 134 2.03 -8.45 -7.26
CA LEU A 134 0.66 -8.02 -6.96
C LEU A 134 0.07 -7.30 -8.17
N ARG A 135 -1.02 -7.87 -8.72
CA ARG A 135 -1.64 -7.41 -9.97
C ARG A 135 -2.95 -6.67 -9.74
N ILE A 136 -3.75 -7.13 -8.80
CA ILE A 136 -5.11 -6.63 -8.59
C ILE A 136 -5.31 -6.30 -7.12
N VAL A 137 -5.83 -5.10 -6.86
CA VAL A 137 -6.27 -4.66 -5.54
C VAL A 137 -7.66 -4.05 -5.68
N ASN A 138 -8.56 -4.27 -4.72
CA ASN A 138 -9.84 -3.55 -4.77
C ASN A 138 -9.68 -2.11 -4.25
N ASN A 139 -9.28 -1.93 -2.99
CA ASN A 139 -8.96 -0.60 -2.46
C ASN A 139 -7.55 -0.55 -1.89
N MET A 140 -6.83 0.53 -2.09
CA MET A 140 -5.51 0.77 -1.53
C MET A 140 -5.47 2.09 -0.78
N THR A 141 -4.92 2.07 0.44
CA THR A 141 -4.60 3.28 1.19
C THR A 141 -3.15 3.21 1.63
N TYR A 142 -2.37 4.23 1.29
CA TYR A 142 -1.02 4.44 1.80
C TYR A 142 -0.94 5.70 2.67
N THR A 143 -0.30 5.57 3.82
CA THR A 143 0.13 6.67 4.67
C THR A 143 1.46 6.29 5.31
N GLY A 144 2.53 7.06 5.06
CA GLY A 144 3.84 6.70 5.58
C GLY A 144 4.94 7.66 5.16
N VAL A 145 6.16 7.30 5.51
CA VAL A 145 7.36 8.13 5.33
C VAL A 145 8.37 7.55 4.35
N CYS A 146 7.98 6.51 3.59
CA CYS A 146 8.82 5.92 2.55
C CYS A 146 9.11 6.92 1.42
N ASP A 147 10.33 6.87 0.86
CA ASP A 147 10.72 7.73 -0.27
C ASP A 147 10.10 7.28 -1.59
N ALA A 148 9.82 5.99 -1.75
CA ALA A 148 9.27 5.42 -2.98
C ALA A 148 8.20 4.37 -2.68
N LEU A 149 7.11 4.40 -3.45
CA LEU A 149 6.12 3.33 -3.52
C LEU A 149 6.31 2.54 -4.80
N ARG A 150 6.37 1.20 -4.70
CA ARG A 150 6.63 0.34 -5.85
C ARG A 150 5.63 -0.79 -5.96
N PHE A 151 4.88 -0.76 -7.05
CA PHE A 151 3.93 -1.79 -7.45
C PHE A 151 4.20 -2.17 -8.92
N PRO A 152 5.30 -2.90 -9.18
CA PRO A 152 5.81 -3.13 -10.53
C PRO A 152 4.86 -3.92 -11.43
N ALA A 153 4.01 -4.78 -10.84
CA ALA A 153 3.08 -5.65 -11.54
C ALA A 153 1.60 -5.24 -11.41
N LEU A 154 1.30 -4.12 -10.73
CA LEU A 154 -0.07 -3.73 -10.44
C LEU A 154 -0.75 -3.24 -11.72
N GLU A 155 -1.78 -3.96 -12.14
CA GLU A 155 -2.54 -3.73 -13.36
C GLU A 155 -3.85 -2.98 -13.09
N GLU A 156 -4.50 -3.25 -11.95
CA GLU A 156 -5.83 -2.73 -11.64
C GLU A 156 -6.02 -2.43 -10.15
N VAL A 157 -6.60 -1.25 -9.88
CA VAL A 157 -7.25 -0.91 -8.61
C VAL A 157 -8.74 -0.72 -8.87
N THR A 158 -9.59 -1.70 -8.51
CA THR A 158 -11.01 -1.66 -8.94
C THR A 158 -11.81 -0.54 -8.27
N GLY A 159 -11.47 -0.21 -7.03
CA GLY A 159 -12.03 0.85 -6.22
C GLY A 159 -11.08 2.05 -6.12
N GLU A 160 -10.75 2.45 -4.90
CA GLU A 160 -9.94 3.64 -4.63
C GLU A 160 -8.45 3.33 -4.47
N LEU A 161 -7.60 4.10 -5.16
CA LEU A 161 -6.17 4.23 -4.90
C LEU A 161 -5.92 5.54 -4.16
N ASN A 162 -5.75 5.49 -2.83
CA ASN A 162 -5.54 6.66 -1.98
C ASN A 162 -4.11 6.72 -1.43
N ILE A 163 -3.33 7.69 -1.91
CA ILE A 163 -1.95 7.87 -1.51
C ILE A 163 -1.82 9.20 -0.78
N LYS A 164 -1.43 9.14 0.50
CA LYS A 164 -0.91 10.31 1.20
C LYS A 164 0.53 10.54 0.76
N THR A 165 0.76 11.55 -0.08
CA THR A 165 2.07 11.84 -0.69
C THR A 165 3.02 12.56 0.27
N SER A 166 2.53 13.05 1.40
CA SER A 166 3.34 13.54 2.50
C SER A 166 2.79 13.06 3.83
N TYR A 167 3.67 13.01 4.83
CA TYR A 167 3.36 12.61 6.19
C TYR A 167 3.92 13.63 7.18
N VAL A 168 3.16 13.93 8.24
CA VAL A 168 3.52 14.91 9.26
C VAL A 168 3.40 14.28 10.65
N ASN A 169 4.44 14.45 11.46
CA ASN A 169 4.40 14.14 12.88
C ASN A 169 5.21 15.19 13.67
N GLY A 170 4.49 16.11 14.33
CA GLY A 170 5.11 17.28 14.95
C GLY A 170 5.80 18.16 13.89
N SER A 171 7.08 18.47 14.11
CA SER A 171 7.89 19.24 13.17
C SER A 171 8.47 18.41 12.01
N LEU A 172 8.33 17.07 12.05
CA LEU A 172 8.80 16.22 10.97
C LEU A 172 7.81 16.24 9.82
N VAL A 173 8.31 16.55 8.63
CA VAL A 173 7.60 16.39 7.35
C VAL A 173 8.40 15.43 6.50
N SER A 174 7.76 14.34 6.04
CA SER A 174 8.33 13.45 5.04
C SER A 174 7.49 13.52 3.77
N MET A 175 8.13 13.45 2.61
CA MET A 175 7.48 13.54 1.31
C MET A 175 7.87 12.35 0.46
N LEU A 176 6.87 11.69 -0.11
CA LEU A 176 7.04 10.67 -1.11
C LEU A 176 7.69 11.28 -2.35
N GLN A 177 8.74 10.65 -2.86
CA GLN A 177 9.53 11.18 -3.98
C GLN A 177 9.23 10.43 -5.28
N GLU A 178 8.78 9.18 -5.19
CA GLU A 178 8.51 8.33 -6.35
C GLU A 178 7.30 7.43 -6.12
N ILE A 179 6.49 7.28 -7.17
CA ILE A 179 5.48 6.22 -7.28
C ILE A 179 5.84 5.42 -8.53
N TYR A 180 5.86 4.10 -8.45
CA TYR A 180 6.22 3.22 -9.55
C TYR A 180 5.11 2.21 -9.82
N THR A 181 4.31 2.49 -10.84
CA THR A 181 3.13 1.72 -11.28
C THR A 181 3.13 1.56 -12.81
N PRO A 182 4.19 0.98 -13.40
CA PRO A 182 4.47 1.06 -14.84
C PRO A 182 3.42 0.41 -15.73
N VAL A 183 2.60 -0.50 -15.18
CA VAL A 183 1.61 -1.30 -15.92
C VAL A 183 0.17 -1.09 -15.42
N LEU A 184 -0.05 -0.09 -14.54
CA LEU A 184 -1.38 0.20 -13.98
C LEU A 184 -2.27 0.80 -15.07
N LYS A 185 -3.30 0.06 -15.47
CA LYS A 185 -4.22 0.43 -16.57
C LYS A 185 -5.56 0.95 -16.12
N LYS A 186 -6.01 0.56 -14.92
CA LYS A 186 -7.34 0.89 -14.44
C LYS A 186 -7.34 1.23 -12.95
N VAL A 187 -8.01 2.33 -12.62
CA VAL A 187 -8.27 2.77 -11.25
C VAL A 187 -9.73 3.22 -11.15
N GLY A 188 -10.49 2.80 -10.14
CA GLY A 188 -11.83 3.34 -9.93
C GLY A 188 -11.78 4.83 -9.58
N ILE A 189 -11.12 5.15 -8.47
CA ILE A 189 -10.90 6.51 -7.96
C ILE A 189 -9.42 6.70 -7.66
N LEU A 190 -8.76 7.64 -8.34
CA LEU A 190 -7.37 8.00 -8.07
C LEU A 190 -7.34 9.19 -7.10
N VAL A 191 -6.79 9.00 -5.90
CA VAL A 191 -6.66 10.05 -4.89
C VAL A 191 -5.19 10.26 -4.53
N LEU A 192 -4.65 11.44 -4.84
CA LEU A 192 -3.37 11.92 -4.34
C LEU A 192 -3.60 13.16 -3.48
N THR A 193 -3.22 13.08 -2.21
CA THR A 193 -3.37 14.21 -1.26
C THR A 193 -2.25 14.17 -0.22
N THR A 194 -2.13 15.22 0.58
CA THR A 194 -1.32 15.24 1.81
C THR A 194 -2.02 14.53 2.98
N TYR A 195 -1.26 14.07 3.97
CA TYR A 195 -1.78 13.62 5.28
C TYR A 195 -2.49 14.75 6.03
N SER A 196 -2.01 15.99 5.93
CA SER A 196 -2.57 17.15 6.64
C SER A 196 -2.59 18.39 5.75
N LYS A 197 -3.74 19.07 5.70
CA LYS A 197 -4.03 20.24 4.84
C LYS A 197 -3.86 21.59 5.56
N ASN A 198 -3.30 21.59 6.77
CA ASN A 198 -3.29 22.79 7.63
C ASN A 198 -2.19 23.80 7.28
N GLN A 199 -1.11 23.38 6.60
CA GLN A 199 0.03 24.24 6.25
C GLN A 199 0.62 23.80 4.90
N ASP A 200 0.96 24.77 4.05
CA ASP A 200 1.58 24.50 2.75
C ASP A 200 2.94 23.79 2.88
N SER A 201 3.71 24.09 3.93
CA SER A 201 4.99 23.42 4.22
C SER A 201 4.86 21.91 4.48
N TRP A 202 3.64 21.41 4.68
CA TRP A 202 3.33 20.00 4.90
C TRP A 202 2.84 19.28 3.63
N CYS A 203 2.60 20.03 2.56
CA CYS A 203 2.16 19.50 1.28
C CYS A 203 3.37 19.03 0.46
N ASN A 204 3.19 17.98 -0.35
CA ASN A 204 4.29 17.44 -1.13
C ASN A 204 4.75 18.46 -2.20
N ASN A 205 6.04 18.81 -2.19
CA ASN A 205 6.65 19.71 -3.16
C ASN A 205 7.75 19.03 -4.01
N VAL A 206 7.86 17.71 -3.92
CA VAL A 206 8.90 16.91 -4.58
C VAL A 206 8.36 16.26 -5.87
N LEU A 207 7.12 15.77 -5.86
CA LEU A 207 6.50 15.19 -7.04
C LEU A 207 6.11 16.29 -8.03
N THR A 208 6.80 16.34 -9.18
CA THR A 208 6.60 17.38 -10.20
C THR A 208 5.72 16.97 -11.36
N ASN A 209 5.51 15.67 -11.54
CA ASN A 209 4.73 15.10 -12.63
C ASN A 209 4.02 13.80 -12.18
N LEU A 210 3.13 13.31 -13.04
CA LEU A 210 2.35 12.08 -12.82
C LEU A 210 2.72 10.95 -13.78
N ASP A 211 3.94 10.94 -14.31
CA ASP A 211 4.38 9.95 -15.31
C ASP A 211 4.30 8.50 -14.83
N CYS A 212 4.27 8.29 -13.51
CA CYS A 212 3.98 7.01 -12.89
C CYS A 212 2.64 6.39 -13.32
N PHE A 213 1.70 7.20 -13.83
CA PHE A 213 0.39 6.77 -14.33
C PHE A 213 0.29 6.73 -15.86
N ARG A 214 1.39 6.83 -16.62
CA ARG A 214 1.37 6.84 -18.12
C ARG A 214 0.71 5.63 -18.80
N ALA A 215 0.54 4.54 -18.07
CA ALA A 215 -0.15 3.33 -18.53
C ALA A 215 -1.65 3.35 -18.21
N LEU A 216 -2.12 4.30 -17.41
CA LEU A 216 -3.51 4.40 -16.97
C LEU A 216 -4.39 4.78 -18.16
N GLU A 217 -5.35 3.91 -18.47
CA GLU A 217 -6.28 4.06 -19.58
C GLU A 217 -7.69 4.36 -19.10
N ASN A 218 -8.06 3.85 -17.92
CA ASN A 218 -9.42 3.94 -17.40
C ASN A 218 -9.40 4.46 -15.96
N VAL A 219 -10.08 5.57 -15.73
CA VAL A 219 -10.31 6.11 -14.39
C VAL A 219 -11.71 6.70 -14.26
N GLY A 220 -12.38 6.41 -13.15
CA GLY A 220 -13.72 6.93 -12.87
C GLY A 220 -13.70 8.34 -12.29
N VAL A 221 -12.80 8.58 -11.32
CA VAL A 221 -12.59 9.90 -10.70
C VAL A 221 -11.11 10.15 -10.47
N ILE A 222 -10.69 11.38 -10.74
CA ILE A 222 -9.35 11.89 -10.41
C ILE A 222 -9.52 12.95 -9.33
N ASN A 223 -8.89 12.74 -8.18
CA ASN A 223 -8.79 13.67 -7.08
C ASN A 223 -7.31 13.90 -6.74
N ILE A 224 -6.77 15.02 -7.18
CA ILE A 224 -5.36 15.36 -6.97
C ILE A 224 -5.30 16.75 -6.36
N GLU A 225 -5.01 16.80 -5.07
CA GLU A 225 -4.97 18.04 -4.32
C GLU A 225 -3.70 18.16 -3.47
N TYR A 226 -3.30 19.40 -3.16
CA TYR A 226 -2.20 19.70 -2.23
C TYR A 226 -0.84 19.10 -2.64
N GLN A 227 -0.56 19.13 -3.95
CA GLN A 227 0.75 18.76 -4.54
C GLN A 227 1.45 20.03 -5.03
N LEU A 228 2.14 20.74 -4.14
CA LEU A 228 2.77 22.04 -4.40
C LEU A 228 3.97 21.98 -5.35
N GLY A 229 4.48 20.79 -5.66
CA GLY A 229 5.53 20.58 -6.66
C GLY A 229 4.96 20.26 -8.05
N LEU A 230 3.69 19.86 -8.12
CA LEU A 230 3.10 19.22 -9.29
C LEU A 230 2.78 20.26 -10.38
N VAL A 231 3.53 20.17 -11.49
CA VAL A 231 3.42 21.06 -12.65
C VAL A 231 2.98 20.35 -13.94
N SER A 232 2.95 19.02 -13.94
CA SER A 232 2.60 18.22 -15.13
C SER A 232 1.65 17.05 -14.79
N PHE A 233 0.50 17.05 -15.45
CA PHE A 233 -0.52 16.00 -15.43
C PHE A 233 -0.41 15.06 -16.65
N LYS A 234 0.63 15.20 -17.49
CA LYS A 234 0.77 14.43 -18.75
C LYS A 234 0.69 12.91 -18.58
N GLY A 235 1.17 12.37 -17.47
CA GLY A 235 1.02 10.94 -17.19
C GLY A 235 -0.43 10.44 -17.18
N LEU A 236 -1.43 11.32 -17.05
CA LEU A 236 -2.85 10.97 -17.07
C LEU A 236 -3.53 11.13 -18.44
N GLU A 237 -2.80 11.58 -19.48
CA GLU A 237 -3.35 11.95 -20.79
C GLU A 237 -4.30 10.89 -21.38
N LYS A 238 -3.93 9.60 -21.29
CA LYS A 238 -4.75 8.49 -21.80
C LYS A 238 -6.05 8.28 -21.03
N ALA A 239 -6.06 8.57 -19.72
CA ALA A 239 -7.18 8.29 -18.84
C ALA A 239 -8.25 9.39 -18.87
N ILE A 240 -7.85 10.63 -19.17
CA ILE A 240 -8.73 11.81 -19.17
C ILE A 240 -9.86 11.70 -20.20
N GLY A 241 -9.64 10.96 -21.28
CA GLY A 241 -10.68 10.67 -22.28
C GLY A 241 -11.93 10.03 -21.69
N GLY A 242 -11.76 9.16 -20.67
CA GLY A 242 -12.84 8.39 -20.05
C GLY A 242 -13.67 9.14 -18.99
N LEU A 243 -13.26 10.34 -18.59
CA LEU A 243 -13.97 11.15 -17.61
C LEU A 243 -15.24 11.80 -18.20
N THR A 244 -16.33 11.79 -17.43
CA THR A 244 -17.68 12.16 -17.89
C THR A 244 -17.99 13.64 -17.75
N ASP A 245 -17.60 14.25 -16.63
CA ASP A 245 -17.95 15.62 -16.26
C ASP A 245 -16.98 16.18 -15.20
N ASP A 246 -17.17 17.44 -14.83
CA ASP A 246 -16.31 18.16 -13.89
C ASP A 246 -16.26 17.55 -12.47
N THR A 247 -17.30 16.81 -12.05
CA THR A 247 -17.30 16.13 -10.74
C THR A 247 -16.31 14.97 -10.67
N SER A 248 -15.90 14.45 -11.83
CA SER A 248 -14.87 13.42 -11.98
C SER A 248 -13.43 13.96 -12.02
N TRP A 249 -13.25 15.30 -11.98
CA TRP A 249 -11.96 15.99 -12.01
C TRP A 249 -11.85 16.99 -10.86
N VAL A 250 -11.38 16.49 -9.71
CA VAL A 250 -11.15 17.28 -8.50
C VAL A 250 -9.66 17.62 -8.41
N VAL A 251 -9.28 18.78 -8.93
CA VAL A 251 -7.89 19.24 -8.92
C VAL A 251 -7.80 20.63 -8.30
N GLY A 252 -6.98 20.77 -7.25
CA GLY A 252 -6.85 22.04 -6.53
C GLY A 252 -5.66 22.10 -5.59
N HIS A 253 -5.20 23.32 -5.26
CA HIS A 253 -4.07 23.54 -4.36
C HIS A 253 -2.77 22.83 -4.78
N ASN A 254 -2.57 22.60 -6.08
CA ASN A 254 -1.31 22.13 -6.66
C ASN A 254 -0.51 23.30 -7.26
N ALA A 255 0.75 23.06 -7.68
CA ALA A 255 1.52 24.08 -8.41
C ALA A 255 0.95 24.42 -9.80
N TYR A 256 0.20 23.48 -10.40
CA TYR A 256 -0.59 23.67 -11.60
C TYR A 256 -1.97 23.01 -11.39
N ASN A 257 -3.05 23.72 -11.69
CA ASN A 257 -4.43 23.24 -11.49
C ASN A 257 -5.23 23.45 -12.79
N PRO A 258 -5.04 22.62 -13.82
CA PRO A 258 -5.85 22.71 -15.02
C PRO A 258 -7.32 22.41 -14.67
N THR A 259 -8.23 23.19 -15.25
CA THR A 259 -9.66 22.88 -15.17
C THR A 259 -9.97 21.59 -15.93
N PHE A 260 -11.17 21.04 -15.73
CA PHE A 260 -11.63 19.88 -16.50
C PHE A 260 -11.55 20.13 -18.02
N GLU A 261 -12.03 21.28 -18.49
CA GLU A 261 -11.99 21.65 -19.91
C GLU A 261 -10.56 21.77 -20.45
N GLN A 262 -9.66 22.40 -19.70
CA GLN A 262 -8.24 22.49 -20.05
C GLN A 262 -7.61 21.11 -20.17
N ALA A 263 -7.89 20.23 -19.21
CA ALA A 263 -7.40 18.86 -19.23
C ALA A 263 -7.95 18.07 -20.44
N LYS A 264 -9.24 18.20 -20.77
CA LYS A 264 -9.84 17.59 -21.98
C LYS A 264 -9.22 18.13 -23.27
N ASN A 265 -8.77 19.38 -23.28
CA ASN A 265 -8.09 20.01 -24.42
C ASN A 265 -6.57 19.73 -24.47
N GLY A 266 -6.03 18.94 -23.54
CA GLY A 266 -4.62 18.56 -23.52
C GLY A 266 -3.70 19.62 -22.87
N GLU A 267 -4.25 20.63 -22.22
CA GLU A 267 -3.49 21.57 -21.39
C GLU A 267 -3.13 20.89 -20.05
N LEU A 268 -2.13 20.00 -20.12
CA LEU A 268 -1.72 19.14 -19.00
C LEU A 268 -0.41 19.59 -18.34
N GLU A 269 0.19 20.69 -18.77
CA GLU A 269 1.43 21.21 -18.18
C GLU A 269 1.36 22.71 -18.00
N ARG A 270 2.03 23.18 -16.95
CA ARG A 270 2.27 24.61 -16.76
C ARG A 270 3.27 25.10 -17.82
N ASN A 271 2.81 25.99 -18.69
CA ASN A 271 3.65 26.73 -19.63
C ASN A 271 4.69 27.61 -18.91
#